data_AF-A0A9X2CME4-F1
#
_entry.id   AF-A0A9X2CME4-F1
#
_cell.length_a   1.000
_cell.length_b   1.000
_cell.length_c   1.000
_cell.angle_alpha   90.00
_cell.angle_beta   90.00
_cell.angle_gamma   90.00
#
_symmetry.space_group_name_H-M   'P 1'
#
loop_
_entity.id
_entity.type
_entity.pdbx_description
1 polymer ?
#
loop_
_entity_poly.entity_id
_entity_poly.type
_entity_poly.pdbx_seq_one_letter_code
_entity_poly.pdbx_strand_id
1 'polypeptide(L)'
;MNQNQLNQVKGHIETFSTIDIARLVASKYGNNANLSDVKIGEYSAKEYVSVLRKVFAQFREEIDSSYAKALPFQYHFQNEYGNGNLHQDLANLLSQINAQNFPASIPALNKLIHYQAVNGFWEKSKRKYFRSSEVSVQEDKDRIDLVSKHVEESSDRLSDLILEIDDKKDELTRFIKSKASELSEIESLLTSARQHTNEITEIHTKSATLEERINSLLEQAEDKKISIDDLVDNMKKLLSEMSTLLVDSKSSNESRQKSYDKLEKAFTEKLSFVEEKREYFEERNQYLDDLIEREVGASLFETFKHRKTELIKSIVFWKWAVPITAIATIVWIFVLFGNGDLNGLSWQVIAINSLKALPAVGLLLFSISQYVKERNFQEEYAFKSAVALTVNSYAEQLEDATNKDKMIMESVGQIYASPIHHKSNSKNESSISSATKELVDAVKSVLPSK
;
A
#
# COMPACT_ATOMS: atom_id res chain seq x y z
N MET A 1 109.70 -83.92 -34.23
CA MET A 1 109.79 -82.61 -33.56
C MET A 1 111.12 -82.41 -32.84
N ASN A 2 111.67 -81.20 -32.88
CA ASN A 2 112.78 -80.78 -32.02
C ASN A 2 112.29 -80.33 -30.62
N GLN A 3 113.20 -80.08 -29.68
CA GLN A 3 112.82 -79.75 -28.29
C GLN A 3 111.96 -78.47 -28.18
N ASN A 4 112.25 -77.44 -28.99
CA ASN A 4 111.48 -76.19 -28.99
C ASN A 4 110.05 -76.41 -29.50
N GLN A 5 109.90 -77.21 -30.56
CA GLN A 5 108.59 -77.59 -31.10
C GLN A 5 107.77 -78.42 -30.10
N LEU A 6 108.42 -79.33 -29.37
CA LEU A 6 107.76 -80.10 -28.30
C LEU A 6 107.26 -79.18 -27.18
N ASN A 7 108.09 -78.22 -26.74
CA ASN A 7 107.70 -77.27 -25.70
C ASN A 7 106.51 -76.38 -26.15
N GLN A 8 106.45 -75.99 -27.42
CA GLN A 8 105.32 -75.23 -27.97
C GLN A 8 104.01 -76.02 -27.93
N VAL A 9 104.06 -77.31 -28.29
CA VAL A 9 102.87 -78.18 -28.24
C VAL A 9 102.45 -78.44 -26.80
N LYS A 10 103.42 -78.67 -25.89
CA LYS A 10 103.17 -78.81 -24.44
C LYS A 10 102.48 -77.59 -23.85
N GLY A 11 102.96 -76.38 -24.17
CA GLY A 11 102.35 -75.14 -23.70
C GLY A 11 100.88 -74.99 -24.11
N HIS A 12 100.51 -75.44 -25.31
CA HIS A 12 99.10 -75.45 -25.75
C HIS A 12 98.25 -76.47 -25.00
N ILE A 13 98.79 -77.66 -24.71
CA ILE A 13 98.10 -78.69 -23.94
C ILE A 13 97.87 -78.22 -22.49
N GLU A 14 98.88 -77.59 -21.88
CA GLU A 14 98.75 -77.00 -20.54
C GLU A 14 97.72 -75.88 -20.54
N THR A 15 97.75 -74.99 -21.55
CA THR A 15 96.73 -73.93 -21.69
C THR A 15 95.33 -74.51 -21.75
N PHE A 16 95.09 -75.56 -22.56
CA PHE A 16 93.79 -76.23 -22.60
C PHE A 16 93.36 -76.78 -21.23
N SER A 17 94.30 -77.35 -20.47
CA SER A 17 93.98 -77.94 -19.16
C SER A 17 93.51 -76.93 -18.12
N THR A 18 93.80 -75.64 -18.31
CA THR A 18 93.29 -74.56 -17.45
C THR A 18 91.88 -74.07 -17.83
N ILE A 19 91.41 -74.43 -19.04
CA ILE A 19 90.12 -73.99 -19.57
C ILE A 19 89.01 -74.94 -19.09
N ASP A 20 88.05 -74.40 -18.36
CA ASP A 20 86.79 -75.10 -18.06
C ASP A 20 85.84 -75.01 -19.26
N ILE A 21 86.08 -75.88 -20.25
CA ILE A 21 85.27 -75.95 -21.46
C ILE A 21 83.79 -76.23 -21.16
N ALA A 22 83.50 -77.02 -20.12
CA ALA A 22 82.14 -77.36 -19.75
C ALA A 22 81.39 -76.10 -19.30
N ARG A 23 82.03 -75.27 -18.46
CA ARG A 23 81.48 -73.97 -18.05
C ARG A 23 81.30 -73.01 -19.22
N LEU A 24 82.27 -72.89 -20.13
CA LEU A 24 82.16 -71.98 -21.28
C LEU A 24 81.04 -72.38 -22.25
N VAL A 25 80.84 -73.68 -22.47
CA VAL A 25 79.74 -74.19 -23.30
C VAL A 25 78.41 -73.99 -22.58
N ALA A 26 78.34 -74.26 -21.27
CA ALA A 26 77.17 -74.04 -20.44
C ALA A 26 76.75 -72.55 -20.39
N SER A 27 77.71 -71.62 -20.26
CA SER A 27 77.40 -70.18 -20.21
C SER A 27 76.81 -69.68 -21.53
N LYS A 28 77.34 -70.14 -22.67
CA LYS A 28 76.89 -69.70 -24.00
C LYS A 28 75.55 -70.31 -24.42
N TYR A 29 75.35 -71.60 -24.16
CA TYR A 29 74.18 -72.33 -24.65
C TYR A 29 73.16 -72.68 -23.57
N GLY A 30 73.36 -72.21 -22.34
CA GLY A 30 72.56 -72.54 -21.16
C GLY A 30 71.11 -72.07 -21.16
N ASN A 31 70.62 -71.45 -22.23
CA ASN A 31 69.20 -71.16 -22.43
C ASN A 31 68.42 -72.31 -23.07
N ASN A 32 69.11 -73.32 -23.62
CA ASN A 32 68.47 -74.45 -24.28
C ASN A 32 68.18 -75.55 -23.26
N ALA A 33 66.93 -76.00 -23.18
CA ALA A 33 66.45 -76.98 -22.20
C ALA A 33 67.15 -78.35 -22.26
N ASN A 34 67.88 -78.65 -23.34
CA ASN A 34 68.62 -79.90 -23.50
C ASN A 34 69.91 -79.67 -24.29
N LEU A 35 71.05 -79.80 -23.61
CA LEU A 35 72.40 -79.70 -24.20
C LEU A 35 72.65 -80.72 -25.34
N SER A 36 71.88 -81.80 -25.40
CA SER A 36 71.96 -82.80 -26.48
C SER A 36 71.41 -82.27 -27.80
N ASP A 37 70.49 -81.31 -27.76
CA ASP A 37 69.84 -80.72 -28.94
C ASP A 37 70.64 -79.53 -29.50
N VAL A 38 71.59 -79.01 -28.71
CA VAL A 38 72.48 -77.93 -29.14
C VAL A 38 73.52 -78.47 -30.12
N LYS A 39 73.42 -78.08 -31.38
CA LYS A 39 74.39 -78.42 -32.43
C LYS A 39 75.50 -77.37 -32.54
N ILE A 40 76.73 -77.82 -32.41
CA ILE A 40 77.96 -77.07 -32.68
C ILE A 40 78.53 -77.65 -33.98
N GLY A 41 78.08 -77.08 -35.11
CA GLY A 41 78.28 -77.63 -36.45
C GLY A 41 77.76 -79.07 -36.55
N GLU A 42 78.66 -80.02 -36.78
CA GLU A 42 78.31 -81.45 -36.94
C GLU A 42 78.14 -82.18 -35.61
N TYR A 43 78.69 -81.65 -34.52
CA TYR A 43 78.66 -82.25 -33.19
C TYR A 43 77.50 -81.72 -32.35
N SER A 44 76.89 -82.55 -31.50
CA SER A 44 76.15 -82.03 -30.34
C SER A 44 77.10 -81.35 -29.35
N ALA A 45 76.61 -80.45 -28.49
CA ALA A 45 77.44 -79.80 -27.48
C ALA A 45 78.15 -80.82 -26.56
N LYS A 46 77.47 -81.94 -26.25
CA LYS A 46 78.05 -83.08 -25.55
C LYS A 46 79.21 -83.71 -26.33
N GLU A 47 78.98 -84.07 -27.59
CA GLU A 47 80.00 -84.69 -28.44
C GLU A 47 81.19 -83.76 -28.64
N TYR A 48 80.95 -82.46 -28.85
CA TYR A 48 81.98 -81.46 -29.04
C TYR A 48 82.92 -81.38 -27.83
N VAL A 49 82.39 -81.26 -26.60
CA VAL A 49 83.20 -81.21 -25.37
C VAL A 49 84.01 -82.50 -25.20
N SER A 50 83.37 -83.66 -25.41
CA SER A 50 84.01 -84.97 -25.28
C SER A 50 85.14 -85.17 -26.30
N VAL A 51 84.90 -84.81 -27.57
CA VAL A 51 85.88 -84.94 -28.66
C VAL A 51 87.06 -84.00 -28.42
N LEU A 52 86.79 -82.77 -27.96
CA LEU A 52 87.83 -81.79 -27.66
C LEU A 52 88.72 -82.25 -26.50
N ARG A 53 88.12 -82.73 -25.40
CA ARG A 53 88.86 -83.32 -24.26
C ARG A 53 89.70 -84.52 -24.70
N LYS A 54 89.14 -85.38 -25.56
CA LYS A 54 89.84 -86.54 -26.13
C LYS A 54 91.07 -86.14 -26.96
N VAL A 55 90.95 -85.15 -27.85
CA VAL A 55 92.07 -84.66 -28.68
C VAL A 55 93.24 -84.22 -27.79
N PHE A 56 92.99 -83.38 -26.79
CA PHE A 56 94.05 -82.91 -25.90
C PHE A 56 94.61 -83.98 -24.97
N ALA A 57 93.78 -84.91 -24.50
CA ALA A 57 94.23 -86.05 -23.70
C ALA A 57 95.22 -86.94 -24.48
N GLN A 58 94.91 -87.23 -25.74
CA GLN A 58 95.78 -88.04 -26.60
C GLN A 58 97.08 -87.33 -26.95
N PHE A 59 97.03 -86.02 -27.19
CA PHE A 59 98.26 -85.23 -27.35
C PHE A 59 99.11 -85.26 -26.09
N ARG A 60 98.51 -85.16 -24.90
CA ARG A 60 99.24 -85.22 -23.63
C ARG A 60 99.99 -86.54 -23.46
N GLU A 61 99.33 -87.67 -23.72
CA GLU A 61 99.95 -88.99 -23.61
C GLU A 61 101.07 -89.19 -24.64
N GLU A 62 100.86 -88.74 -25.89
CA GLU A 62 101.80 -89.02 -26.97
C GLU A 62 103.04 -88.11 -26.94
N ILE A 63 102.89 -86.87 -26.49
CA ILE A 63 103.98 -85.89 -26.43
C ILE A 63 105.02 -86.22 -25.35
N ASP A 64 104.63 -86.96 -24.31
CA ASP A 64 105.56 -87.47 -23.30
C ASP A 64 106.19 -88.83 -23.67
N SER A 65 105.76 -89.42 -24.79
CA SER A 65 106.30 -90.69 -25.28
C SER A 65 107.61 -90.51 -26.06
N SER A 66 108.38 -91.59 -26.19
CA SER A 66 109.57 -91.63 -27.05
C SER A 66 109.26 -91.38 -28.54
N TYR A 67 108.01 -91.57 -28.96
CA TYR A 67 107.53 -91.33 -30.33
C TYR A 67 107.28 -89.85 -30.65
N ALA A 68 107.19 -88.98 -29.65
CA ALA A 68 106.96 -87.53 -29.83
C ALA A 68 107.98 -86.86 -30.77
N LYS A 69 109.24 -87.35 -30.75
CA LYS A 69 110.30 -86.86 -31.63
C LYS A 69 110.07 -87.21 -33.11
N ALA A 70 109.33 -88.28 -33.40
CA ALA A 70 109.00 -88.72 -34.76
C ALA A 70 107.76 -88.04 -35.34
N LEU A 71 106.95 -87.36 -34.52
CA LEU A 71 105.75 -86.67 -34.99
C LEU A 71 106.11 -85.47 -35.90
N PRO A 72 105.37 -85.27 -37.01
CA PRO A 72 105.58 -84.15 -37.92
C PRO A 72 105.03 -82.84 -37.32
N PHE A 73 105.88 -81.82 -37.21
CA PHE A 73 105.45 -80.49 -36.73
C PHE A 73 104.72 -79.68 -37.81
N GLN A 74 105.19 -79.83 -39.05
CA GLN A 74 104.54 -79.36 -40.27
C GLN A 74 104.05 -80.58 -41.03
N TYR A 75 102.87 -80.47 -41.61
CA TYR A 75 102.23 -81.56 -42.33
C TYR A 75 101.50 -81.04 -43.57
N HIS A 76 101.43 -81.92 -44.57
CA HIS A 76 100.77 -81.68 -45.84
C HIS A 76 99.79 -82.82 -46.06
N PHE A 77 98.53 -82.61 -45.72
CA PHE A 77 97.49 -83.58 -46.02
C PHE A 77 97.04 -83.36 -47.46
N GLN A 78 97.12 -84.40 -48.29
CA GLN A 78 96.63 -84.37 -49.68
C GLN A 78 95.09 -84.54 -49.72
N ASN A 79 94.38 -83.81 -48.86
CA ASN A 79 92.93 -83.84 -48.72
C ASN A 79 92.38 -82.47 -48.30
N GLU A 80 91.09 -82.41 -47.95
CA GLU A 80 90.35 -81.22 -47.53
C GLU A 80 90.96 -80.44 -46.35
N TYR A 81 91.83 -81.07 -45.54
CA TYR A 81 92.49 -80.43 -44.41
C TYR A 81 93.78 -79.69 -44.78
N GLY A 82 94.27 -79.89 -46.01
CA GLY A 82 95.38 -79.15 -46.61
C GLY A 82 96.67 -79.11 -45.77
N ASN A 83 97.34 -77.96 -45.81
CA ASN A 83 98.65 -77.77 -45.18
C ASN A 83 98.48 -77.20 -43.78
N GLY A 84 99.36 -77.58 -42.87
CA GLY A 84 99.25 -77.12 -41.50
C GLY A 84 100.54 -77.16 -40.71
N ASN A 85 100.47 -76.47 -39.59
CA ASN A 85 101.47 -76.50 -38.54
C ASN A 85 100.74 -76.76 -37.22
N LEU A 86 101.19 -77.79 -36.50
CA LEU A 86 100.57 -78.21 -35.26
C LEU A 86 100.45 -77.08 -34.22
N HIS A 87 101.45 -76.19 -34.13
CA HIS A 87 101.40 -75.04 -33.23
C HIS A 87 100.30 -74.04 -33.61
N GLN A 88 100.14 -73.74 -34.90
CA GLN A 88 99.13 -72.80 -35.37
C GLN A 88 97.72 -73.38 -35.24
N ASP A 89 97.53 -74.65 -35.58
CA ASP A 89 96.23 -75.30 -35.52
C ASP A 89 95.75 -75.46 -34.05
N LEU A 90 96.65 -75.78 -33.11
CA LEU A 90 96.36 -75.78 -31.67
C LEU A 90 96.10 -74.37 -31.12
N ALA A 91 96.89 -73.37 -31.50
CA ALA A 91 96.69 -71.98 -31.09
C ALA A 91 95.35 -71.42 -31.59
N ASN A 92 94.99 -71.71 -32.84
CA ASN A 92 93.73 -71.30 -33.43
C ASN A 92 92.55 -71.96 -32.73
N LEU A 93 92.63 -73.25 -32.44
CA LEU A 93 91.59 -73.96 -31.68
C LEU A 93 91.37 -73.32 -30.30
N LEU A 94 92.44 -73.10 -29.54
CA LEU A 94 92.37 -72.46 -28.22
C LEU A 94 91.82 -71.03 -28.27
N SER A 95 92.22 -70.26 -29.27
CA SER A 95 91.72 -68.89 -29.47
C SER A 95 90.20 -68.87 -29.68
N GLN A 96 89.68 -69.75 -30.55
CA GLN A 96 88.25 -69.84 -30.81
C GLN A 96 87.45 -70.33 -29.59
N ILE A 97 88.01 -71.24 -28.80
CA ILE A 97 87.40 -71.71 -27.54
C ILE A 97 87.30 -70.57 -26.52
N ASN A 98 88.38 -69.82 -26.32
CA ASN A 98 88.40 -68.71 -25.37
C ASN A 98 87.45 -67.56 -25.80
N ALA A 99 87.33 -67.32 -27.10
CA ALA A 99 86.36 -66.37 -27.66
C ALA A 99 84.91 -66.89 -27.61
N GLN A 100 84.67 -68.09 -27.03
CA GLN A 100 83.40 -68.80 -27.02
C GLN A 100 82.81 -69.03 -28.42
N ASN A 101 83.61 -68.99 -29.49
CA ASN A 101 83.16 -69.22 -30.86
C ASN A 101 83.34 -70.70 -31.27
N PHE A 102 82.59 -71.58 -30.60
CA PHE A 102 82.69 -73.01 -30.79
C PHE A 102 82.48 -73.49 -32.24
N PRO A 103 81.52 -72.96 -33.03
CA PRO A 103 81.37 -73.37 -34.44
C PRO A 103 82.61 -73.09 -35.29
N ALA A 104 83.27 -71.94 -35.09
CA ALA A 104 84.49 -71.59 -35.82
C ALA A 104 85.72 -72.43 -35.43
N SER A 105 85.65 -73.15 -34.31
CA SER A 105 86.72 -74.04 -33.85
C SER A 105 86.72 -75.41 -34.53
N ILE A 106 85.59 -75.81 -35.13
CA ILE A 106 85.38 -77.16 -35.70
C ILE A 106 86.40 -77.50 -36.79
N PRO A 107 86.73 -76.62 -37.75
CA PRO A 107 87.70 -76.95 -38.79
C PRO A 107 89.09 -77.28 -38.20
N ALA A 108 89.52 -76.52 -37.18
CA ALA A 108 90.78 -76.78 -36.48
C ALA A 108 90.71 -78.08 -35.67
N LEU A 109 89.58 -78.36 -35.02
CA LEU A 109 89.34 -79.60 -34.30
C LEU A 109 89.40 -80.84 -35.23
N ASN A 110 88.64 -80.84 -36.32
CA ASN A 110 88.61 -81.94 -37.29
C ASN A 110 89.99 -82.18 -37.92
N LYS A 111 90.72 -81.12 -38.22
CA LYS A 111 92.10 -81.20 -38.72
C LYS A 111 93.06 -81.85 -37.73
N LEU A 112 92.93 -81.54 -36.44
CA LEU A 112 93.73 -82.18 -35.39
C LEU A 112 93.34 -83.64 -35.18
N ILE A 113 92.05 -83.99 -35.24
CA ILE A 113 91.60 -85.39 -35.20
C ILE A 113 92.23 -86.18 -36.35
N HIS A 114 92.20 -85.62 -37.57
CA HIS A 114 92.81 -86.24 -38.74
C HIS A 114 94.32 -86.41 -38.56
N TYR A 115 95.01 -85.39 -38.02
CA TYR A 115 96.42 -85.49 -37.66
C TYR A 115 96.71 -86.65 -36.71
N GLN A 116 95.91 -86.82 -35.65
CA GLN A 116 96.08 -87.92 -34.70
C GLN A 116 95.79 -89.29 -35.33
N ALA A 117 94.86 -89.35 -36.29
CA ALA A 117 94.49 -90.57 -37.00
C ALA A 117 95.60 -91.03 -37.95
N VAL A 118 96.16 -90.14 -38.78
CA VAL A 118 97.25 -90.44 -39.72
C VAL A 118 98.51 -90.87 -38.98
N ASN A 119 98.82 -90.24 -37.86
CA ASN A 119 99.97 -90.58 -37.03
C ASN A 119 99.71 -91.77 -36.07
N GLY A 120 98.54 -92.42 -36.18
CA GLY A 120 98.27 -93.71 -35.55
C GLY A 120 98.01 -93.67 -34.04
N PHE A 121 97.68 -92.53 -33.45
CA PHE A 121 97.41 -92.41 -32.02
C PHE A 121 95.98 -91.95 -31.65
N TRP A 122 95.12 -91.65 -32.64
CA TRP A 122 93.70 -91.37 -32.42
C TRP A 122 92.92 -92.53 -31.75
N GLU A 123 93.32 -93.77 -32.02
CA GLU A 123 92.69 -94.97 -31.45
C GLU A 123 93.66 -95.82 -30.61
N LYS A 124 94.78 -95.24 -30.13
CA LYS A 124 95.74 -96.00 -29.31
C LYS A 124 95.11 -96.60 -28.04
N SER A 125 94.09 -95.94 -27.48
CA SER A 125 93.31 -96.44 -26.35
C SER A 125 92.51 -97.72 -26.66
N LYS A 126 92.20 -98.02 -27.93
CA LYS A 126 91.60 -99.31 -28.32
C LYS A 126 92.65 -100.42 -28.54
N ARG A 127 93.93 -100.07 -28.75
CA ARG A 127 95.01 -101.00 -29.14
C ARG A 127 95.95 -101.40 -28.00
N LYS A 128 96.14 -100.55 -26.99
CA LYS A 128 96.62 -100.96 -25.66
C LYS A 128 95.40 -101.37 -24.84
N TYR A 129 95.51 -102.40 -24.00
CA TYR A 129 94.46 -103.00 -23.16
C TYR A 129 93.76 -102.04 -22.15
N PHE A 130 93.27 -100.88 -22.57
CA PHE A 130 92.35 -100.07 -21.80
C PHE A 130 90.96 -100.68 -21.98
N ARG A 131 90.37 -101.12 -20.87
CA ARG A 131 89.04 -101.73 -20.86
C ARG A 131 88.06 -100.68 -21.39
N SER A 132 87.22 -101.03 -22.35
CA SER A 132 86.16 -100.17 -22.91
C SER A 132 85.35 -99.41 -21.84
N SER A 133 85.32 -99.92 -20.61
CA SER A 133 84.72 -99.30 -19.43
C SER A 133 85.38 -97.99 -18.96
N GLU A 134 86.69 -97.79 -19.11
CA GLU A 134 87.36 -96.56 -18.63
C GLU A 134 87.07 -95.36 -19.55
N VAL A 135 87.00 -95.60 -20.87
CA VAL A 135 86.62 -94.57 -21.83
C VAL A 135 85.18 -94.13 -21.63
N SER A 136 84.24 -95.07 -21.44
CA SER A 136 82.84 -94.73 -21.17
C SER A 136 82.66 -93.99 -19.84
N VAL A 137 83.42 -94.36 -18.81
CA VAL A 137 83.40 -93.67 -17.51
C VAL A 137 83.89 -92.23 -17.62
N GLN A 138 84.91 -91.95 -18.44
CA GLN A 138 85.40 -90.59 -18.65
C GLN A 138 84.40 -89.74 -19.46
N GLU A 139 83.77 -90.32 -20.48
CA GLU A 139 82.70 -89.65 -21.24
C GLU A 139 81.48 -89.31 -20.36
N ASP A 140 81.10 -90.23 -19.45
CA ASP A 140 80.03 -89.98 -18.48
C ASP A 140 80.42 -88.91 -17.45
N LYS A 141 81.68 -88.90 -16.99
CA LYS A 141 82.19 -87.85 -16.11
C LYS A 141 82.14 -86.48 -16.77
N ASP A 142 82.55 -86.38 -18.03
CA ASP A 142 82.51 -85.13 -18.80
C ASP A 142 81.07 -84.66 -19.03
N ARG A 143 80.14 -85.60 -19.23
CA ARG A 143 78.70 -85.31 -19.35
C ARG A 143 78.13 -84.78 -18.03
N ILE A 144 78.43 -85.43 -16.91
CA ILE A 144 77.95 -85.02 -15.58
C ILE A 144 78.48 -83.63 -15.25
N ASP A 145 79.75 -83.36 -15.55
CA ASP A 145 80.39 -82.05 -15.36
C ASP A 145 79.71 -80.94 -16.17
N LEU A 146 79.47 -81.18 -17.46
CA LEU A 146 78.74 -80.22 -18.32
C LEU A 146 77.31 -79.96 -17.84
N VAL A 147 76.58 -81.00 -17.46
CA VAL A 147 75.21 -80.87 -16.95
C VAL A 147 75.21 -80.13 -15.61
N SER A 148 76.16 -80.44 -14.72
CA SER A 148 76.30 -79.76 -13.42
C SER A 148 76.53 -78.27 -13.60
N LYS A 149 77.43 -77.88 -14.52
CA LYS A 149 77.72 -76.47 -14.81
C LYS A 149 76.55 -75.74 -15.45
N HIS A 150 75.79 -76.43 -16.30
CA HIS A 150 74.56 -75.88 -16.86
C HIS A 150 73.49 -75.65 -15.80
N VAL A 151 73.28 -76.61 -14.89
CA VAL A 151 72.32 -76.47 -13.79
C VAL A 151 72.70 -75.32 -12.85
N GLU A 152 73.98 -75.18 -12.52
CA GLU A 152 74.51 -74.08 -11.70
C GLU A 152 74.20 -72.72 -12.35
N GLU A 153 74.57 -72.55 -13.62
CA GLU A 153 74.30 -71.32 -14.38
C GLU A 153 72.80 -71.02 -14.52
N SER A 154 71.97 -72.05 -14.76
CA SER A 154 70.52 -71.87 -14.81
C SER A 154 69.92 -71.49 -13.45
N SER A 155 70.47 -72.02 -12.35
CA SER A 155 70.06 -71.69 -10.98
C SER A 155 70.36 -70.23 -10.65
N ASP A 156 71.56 -69.74 -10.99
CA ASP A 156 71.96 -68.35 -10.76
C ASP A 156 71.03 -67.38 -11.53
N ARG A 157 70.75 -67.69 -12.80
CA ARG A 157 69.82 -66.90 -13.62
C ARG A 157 68.40 -66.89 -13.07
N LEU A 158 67.92 -68.02 -12.56
CA LEU A 158 66.62 -68.11 -11.91
C LEU A 158 66.56 -67.23 -10.65
N SER A 159 67.65 -67.20 -9.87
CA SER A 159 67.76 -66.33 -8.70
C SER A 159 67.68 -64.85 -9.10
N ASP A 160 68.40 -64.44 -10.14
CA ASP A 160 68.37 -63.05 -10.64
C ASP A 160 66.97 -62.65 -11.14
N LEU A 161 66.30 -63.53 -11.88
CA LEU A 161 64.92 -63.32 -12.34
C LEU A 161 63.93 -63.18 -11.18
N ILE A 162 64.10 -63.96 -10.11
CA ILE A 162 63.26 -63.86 -8.92
C ILE A 162 63.44 -62.50 -8.24
N LEU A 163 64.69 -62.01 -8.14
CA LEU A 163 64.97 -60.68 -7.58
C LEU A 163 64.33 -59.58 -8.42
N GLU A 164 64.45 -59.64 -9.74
CA GLU A 164 63.82 -58.66 -10.64
C GLU A 164 62.29 -58.67 -10.53
N ILE A 165 61.68 -59.86 -10.41
CA ILE A 165 60.23 -59.99 -10.21
C ILE A 165 59.79 -59.36 -8.88
N ASP A 166 60.55 -59.56 -7.80
CA ASP A 166 60.20 -59.00 -6.49
C ASP A 166 60.35 -57.47 -6.49
N ASP A 167 61.41 -56.93 -7.10
CA ASP A 167 61.57 -55.49 -7.30
C ASP A 167 60.41 -54.88 -8.10
N LYS A 168 59.99 -55.55 -9.18
CA LYS A 168 58.86 -55.11 -10.02
C LYS A 168 57.53 -55.18 -9.28
N LYS A 169 57.34 -56.19 -8.43
CA LYS A 169 56.17 -56.31 -7.57
C LYS A 169 56.11 -55.18 -6.54
N ASP A 170 57.23 -54.81 -5.95
CA ASP A 170 57.33 -53.69 -5.01
C ASP A 170 57.08 -52.33 -5.68
N GLU A 171 57.60 -52.14 -6.90
CA GLU A 171 57.29 -50.98 -7.73
C GLU A 171 55.79 -50.88 -8.03
N LEU A 172 55.17 -51.98 -8.46
CA LEU A 172 53.73 -52.05 -8.75
C LEU A 172 52.89 -51.78 -7.49
N THR A 173 53.29 -52.32 -6.34
CA THR A 173 52.58 -52.11 -5.07
C THR A 173 52.63 -50.64 -4.65
N ARG A 174 53.79 -49.98 -4.80
CA ARG A 174 53.92 -48.53 -4.55
C ARG A 174 53.05 -47.72 -5.51
N PHE A 175 53.01 -48.08 -6.79
CA PHE A 175 52.17 -47.43 -7.78
C PHE A 175 50.68 -47.54 -7.44
N ILE A 176 50.20 -48.74 -7.09
CA ILE A 176 48.80 -48.98 -6.70
C ILE A 176 48.43 -48.12 -5.48
N LYS A 177 49.30 -48.07 -4.46
CA LYS A 177 49.06 -47.26 -3.26
C LYS A 177 48.98 -45.77 -3.57
N SER A 178 49.88 -45.26 -4.43
CA SER A 178 49.83 -43.86 -4.90
C SER A 178 48.52 -43.57 -5.61
N LYS A 179 48.12 -44.42 -6.57
CA LYS A 179 46.90 -44.22 -7.36
C LYS A 179 45.63 -44.34 -6.53
N ALA A 180 45.59 -45.20 -5.52
CA ALA A 180 44.48 -45.26 -4.58
C ALA A 180 44.34 -43.96 -3.77
N SER A 181 45.46 -43.37 -3.33
CA SER A 181 45.46 -42.09 -2.61
C SER A 181 45.00 -40.94 -3.51
N GLU A 182 45.53 -40.85 -4.73
CA GLU A 182 45.10 -39.84 -5.71
C GLU A 182 43.60 -39.95 -6.02
N LEU A 183 43.08 -41.18 -6.18
CA LEU A 183 41.65 -41.39 -6.44
C LEU A 183 40.78 -40.92 -5.27
N SER A 184 41.18 -41.23 -4.03
CA SER A 184 40.45 -40.77 -2.84
C SER A 184 40.42 -39.24 -2.72
N GLU A 185 41.49 -38.56 -3.12
CA GLU A 185 41.53 -37.09 -3.16
C GLU A 185 40.59 -36.54 -4.24
N ILE A 186 40.59 -37.14 -5.43
CA ILE A 186 39.67 -36.77 -6.52
C ILE A 186 38.19 -36.95 -6.09
N GLU A 187 37.86 -38.05 -5.41
CA GLU A 187 36.51 -38.30 -4.90
C GLU A 187 36.08 -37.25 -3.85
N SER A 188 37.00 -36.87 -2.96
CA SER A 188 36.79 -35.80 -1.99
C SER A 188 36.54 -34.46 -2.68
N LEU A 189 37.41 -34.08 -3.63
CA LEU A 189 37.26 -32.85 -4.40
C LEU A 189 35.97 -32.81 -5.22
N LEU A 190 35.57 -33.94 -5.82
CA LEU A 190 34.31 -34.06 -6.55
C LEU A 190 33.10 -33.83 -5.64
N THR A 191 33.16 -34.35 -4.41
CA THR A 191 32.09 -34.17 -3.41
C THR A 191 31.99 -32.71 -3.01
N SER A 192 33.12 -32.06 -2.71
CA SER A 192 33.17 -30.62 -2.42
C SER A 192 32.66 -29.76 -3.58
N ALA A 193 33.04 -30.08 -4.82
CA ALA A 193 32.56 -29.38 -6.00
C ALA A 193 31.04 -29.49 -6.20
N ARG A 194 30.46 -30.66 -5.94
CA ARG A 194 29.01 -30.87 -5.95
C ARG A 194 28.32 -30.03 -4.87
N GLN A 195 28.88 -30.00 -3.66
CA GLN A 195 28.34 -29.16 -2.58
C GLN A 195 28.37 -27.68 -2.95
N HIS A 196 29.50 -27.16 -3.44
CA HIS A 196 29.60 -25.77 -3.89
C HIS A 196 28.64 -25.46 -5.04
N THR A 197 28.38 -26.40 -5.94
CA THR A 197 27.40 -26.22 -7.01
C THR A 197 25.99 -26.02 -6.43
N ASN A 198 25.62 -26.77 -5.40
CA ASN A 198 24.33 -26.61 -4.71
C ASN A 198 24.25 -25.26 -3.98
N GLU A 199 25.32 -24.84 -3.30
CA GLU A 199 25.41 -23.54 -2.63
C GLU A 199 25.27 -22.39 -3.64
N ILE A 200 25.93 -22.49 -4.80
CA ILE A 200 25.82 -21.51 -5.89
C ILE A 200 24.39 -21.44 -6.42
N THR A 201 23.71 -22.57 -6.60
CA THR A 201 22.31 -22.58 -7.08
C THR A 201 21.36 -21.99 -6.04
N GLU A 202 21.57 -22.25 -4.76
CA GLU A 202 20.79 -21.62 -3.68
C GLU A 202 21.01 -20.10 -3.63
N ILE A 203 22.27 -19.64 -3.74
CA ILE A 203 22.58 -18.21 -3.78
C ILE A 203 21.96 -17.56 -5.02
N HIS A 204 22.03 -18.21 -6.18
CA HIS A 204 21.45 -17.70 -7.42
C HIS A 204 19.93 -17.55 -7.30
N THR A 205 19.23 -18.55 -6.76
CA THR A 205 17.77 -18.46 -6.56
C THR A 205 17.41 -17.36 -5.58
N LYS A 206 18.13 -17.23 -4.45
CA LYS A 206 17.95 -16.11 -3.51
C LYS A 206 18.19 -14.76 -4.20
N SER A 207 19.23 -14.64 -5.01
CA SER A 207 19.55 -13.40 -5.73
C SER A 207 18.44 -13.02 -6.72
N ALA A 208 17.93 -13.99 -7.49
CA ALA A 208 16.81 -13.75 -8.41
C ALA A 208 15.54 -13.28 -7.68
N THR A 209 15.20 -13.92 -6.55
CA THR A 209 14.03 -13.47 -5.75
C THR A 209 14.24 -12.07 -5.15
N LEU A 210 15.48 -11.72 -4.79
CA LEU A 210 15.79 -10.39 -4.27
C LEU A 210 15.69 -9.34 -5.37
N GLU A 211 16.13 -9.66 -6.58
CA GLU A 211 16.03 -8.80 -7.76
C GLU A 211 14.56 -8.49 -8.10
N GLU A 212 13.70 -9.52 -8.14
CA GLU A 212 12.24 -9.32 -8.33
C GLU A 212 11.65 -8.42 -7.24
N ARG A 213 12.04 -8.62 -5.98
CA ARG A 213 11.57 -7.80 -4.87
C ARG A 213 12.05 -6.35 -5.00
N ILE A 214 13.30 -6.12 -5.39
CA ILE A 214 13.85 -4.78 -5.65
C ILE A 214 13.05 -4.08 -6.75
N ASN A 215 12.80 -4.77 -7.87
CA ASN A 215 12.02 -4.21 -8.98
C ASN A 215 10.60 -3.84 -8.54
N SER A 216 9.94 -4.71 -7.76
CA SER A 216 8.59 -4.41 -7.24
C SER A 216 8.55 -3.21 -6.28
N LEU A 217 9.62 -3.01 -5.50
CA LEU A 217 9.74 -1.86 -4.59
C LEU A 217 10.04 -0.57 -5.35
N LEU A 218 10.82 -0.67 -6.43
CA LEU A 218 11.11 0.46 -7.31
C LEU A 218 9.84 0.94 -8.02
N GLU A 219 9.05 0.02 -8.58
CA GLU A 219 7.76 0.33 -9.20
C GLU A 219 6.80 1.00 -8.21
N GLN A 220 6.66 0.45 -7.00
CA GLN A 220 5.87 1.08 -5.93
C GLN A 220 6.38 2.47 -5.53
N ALA A 221 7.69 2.70 -5.55
CA ALA A 221 8.26 4.00 -5.24
C ALA A 221 7.99 5.02 -6.34
N GLU A 222 8.03 4.60 -7.61
CA GLU A 222 7.67 5.45 -8.75
C GLU A 222 6.17 5.81 -8.74
N ASP A 223 5.28 4.86 -8.49
CA ASP A 223 3.84 5.11 -8.36
C ASP A 223 3.51 6.10 -7.23
N LYS A 224 4.18 5.93 -6.08
CA LYS A 224 4.04 6.86 -4.96
C LYS A 224 4.56 8.25 -5.29
N LYS A 225 5.67 8.34 -6.03
CA LYS A 225 6.20 9.63 -6.49
C LYS A 225 5.19 10.34 -7.40
N ILE A 226 4.61 9.63 -8.38
CA ILE A 226 3.56 10.18 -9.25
C ILE A 226 2.37 10.68 -8.43
N SER A 227 1.93 9.88 -7.45
CA SER A 227 0.83 10.26 -6.55
C SER A 227 1.13 11.51 -5.70
N ILE A 228 2.38 11.65 -5.24
CA ILE A 228 2.84 12.83 -4.51
C ILE A 228 2.85 14.06 -5.43
N ASP A 229 3.35 13.92 -6.66
CA ASP A 229 3.39 15.02 -7.62
C ASP A 229 1.97 15.54 -7.94
N ASP A 230 1.00 14.64 -8.14
CA ASP A 230 -0.41 15.02 -8.33
C ASP A 230 -1.01 15.73 -7.11
N LEU A 231 -0.74 15.23 -5.90
CA LEU A 231 -1.20 15.86 -4.65
C LEU A 231 -0.61 17.28 -4.50
N VAL A 232 0.68 17.45 -4.81
CA VAL A 232 1.36 18.75 -4.77
C VAL A 232 0.70 19.72 -5.76
N ASP A 233 0.38 19.29 -6.97
CA ASP A 233 -0.25 20.16 -7.96
C ASP A 233 -1.71 20.51 -7.60
N ASN A 234 -2.47 19.56 -7.06
CA ASN A 234 -3.78 19.81 -6.50
C ASN A 234 -3.73 20.80 -5.33
N MET A 235 -2.72 20.68 -4.45
CA MET A 235 -2.52 21.59 -3.33
C MET A 235 -2.19 23.01 -3.80
N LYS A 236 -1.33 23.17 -4.82
CA LYS A 236 -1.05 24.48 -5.44
C LYS A 236 -2.33 25.10 -6.02
N LYS A 237 -3.16 24.31 -6.71
CA LYS A 237 -4.43 24.79 -7.27
C LYS A 237 -5.38 25.28 -6.16
N LEU A 238 -5.54 24.49 -5.10
CA LEU A 238 -6.38 24.85 -3.96
C LEU A 238 -5.87 26.11 -3.25
N LEU A 239 -4.55 26.26 -3.09
CA LEU A 239 -3.93 27.47 -2.53
C LEU A 239 -4.21 28.71 -3.40
N SER A 240 -4.13 28.57 -4.72
CA SER A 240 -4.47 29.64 -5.66
C SER A 240 -5.94 30.06 -5.54
N GLU A 241 -6.86 29.09 -5.53
CA GLU A 241 -8.31 29.32 -5.35
C GLU A 241 -8.60 30.00 -4.00
N MET A 242 -7.95 29.55 -2.92
CA MET A 242 -8.09 30.15 -1.60
C MET A 242 -7.56 31.58 -1.56
N SER A 243 -6.44 31.86 -2.24
CA SER A 243 -5.91 33.22 -2.39
C SER A 243 -6.89 34.12 -3.14
N THR A 244 -7.52 33.64 -4.22
CA THR A 244 -8.52 34.42 -4.96
C THR A 244 -9.75 34.71 -4.11
N LEU A 245 -10.27 33.71 -3.37
CA LEU A 245 -11.40 33.89 -2.46
C LEU A 245 -11.09 34.88 -1.33
N LEU A 246 -9.86 34.89 -0.81
CA LEU A 246 -9.44 35.87 0.19
C LEU A 246 -9.45 37.30 -0.35
N VAL A 247 -8.95 37.50 -1.58
CA VAL A 247 -8.97 38.81 -2.26
C VAL A 247 -10.42 39.25 -2.52
N ASP A 248 -11.26 38.36 -3.03
CA ASP A 248 -12.67 38.65 -3.29
C ASP A 248 -13.44 38.96 -2.00
N SER A 249 -13.23 38.16 -0.94
CA SER A 249 -13.84 38.42 0.37
C SER A 249 -13.39 39.76 0.96
N LYS A 250 -12.11 40.11 0.80
CA LYS A 250 -11.59 41.41 1.26
C LYS A 250 -12.28 42.56 0.51
N SER A 251 -12.34 42.49 -0.82
CA SER A 251 -13.00 43.52 -1.63
C SER A 251 -14.50 43.64 -1.34
N SER A 252 -15.19 42.52 -1.12
CA SER A 252 -16.61 42.50 -0.73
C SER A 252 -16.82 43.15 0.64
N ASN A 253 -15.97 42.86 1.62
CA ASN A 253 -16.04 43.50 2.94
C ASN A 253 -15.76 45.01 2.86
N GLU A 254 -14.77 45.44 2.08
CA GLU A 254 -14.51 46.88 1.84
C GLU A 254 -15.72 47.57 1.19
N SER A 255 -16.43 46.87 0.29
CA SER A 255 -17.65 47.40 -0.34
C SER A 255 -18.81 47.52 0.65
N ARG A 256 -18.99 46.51 1.53
CA ARG A 256 -19.99 46.54 2.61
C ARG A 256 -19.70 47.64 3.61
N GLN A 257 -18.45 47.80 4.02
CA GLN A 257 -18.03 48.88 4.92
C GLN A 257 -18.43 50.25 4.36
N LYS A 258 -18.11 50.52 3.08
CA LYS A 258 -18.53 51.77 2.41
C LYS A 258 -20.05 51.95 2.37
N SER A 259 -20.80 50.86 2.24
CA SER A 259 -22.27 50.90 2.27
C SER A 259 -22.79 51.21 3.67
N TYR A 260 -22.22 50.60 4.72
CA TYR A 260 -22.56 50.90 6.11
C TYR A 260 -22.23 52.34 6.47
N ASP A 261 -21.06 52.86 6.10
CA ASP A 261 -20.70 54.26 6.33
C ASP A 261 -21.69 55.23 5.66
N LYS A 262 -22.20 54.89 4.46
CA LYS A 262 -23.24 55.68 3.79
C LYS A 262 -24.57 55.61 4.53
N LEU A 263 -24.97 54.42 4.97
CA LEU A 263 -26.22 54.21 5.69
C LEU A 263 -26.19 54.92 7.05
N GLU A 264 -25.06 54.85 7.77
CA GLU A 264 -24.84 55.55 9.03
C GLU A 264 -24.99 57.07 8.85
N LYS A 265 -24.37 57.64 7.81
CA LYS A 265 -24.54 59.06 7.47
C LYS A 265 -26.01 59.42 7.19
N ALA A 266 -26.69 58.63 6.35
CA ALA A 266 -28.09 58.87 6.02
C ALA A 266 -29.03 58.70 7.23
N PHE A 267 -28.74 57.74 8.11
CA PHE A 267 -29.48 57.53 9.34
C PHE A 267 -29.28 58.70 10.31
N THR A 268 -28.04 59.17 10.45
CA THR A 268 -27.68 60.31 11.30
C THR A 268 -28.39 61.58 10.82
N GLU A 269 -28.39 61.83 9.50
CA GLU A 269 -29.09 62.98 8.90
C GLU A 269 -30.62 62.90 9.14
N LYS A 270 -31.22 61.72 8.97
CA LYS A 270 -32.64 61.52 9.28
C LYS A 270 -32.94 61.67 10.77
N LEU A 271 -32.08 61.17 11.64
CA LEU A 271 -32.22 61.30 13.08
C LEU A 271 -32.17 62.77 13.49
N SER A 272 -31.19 63.54 12.99
CA SER A 272 -31.11 64.97 13.25
C SER A 272 -32.33 65.73 12.77
N PHE A 273 -32.88 65.35 11.60
CA PHE A 273 -34.13 65.94 11.10
C PHE A 273 -35.32 65.63 12.01
N VAL A 274 -35.42 64.39 12.52
CA VAL A 274 -36.49 64.00 13.44
C VAL A 274 -36.33 64.69 14.80
N GLU A 275 -35.12 64.82 15.31
CA GLU A 275 -34.82 65.54 16.56
C GLU A 275 -35.20 67.03 16.44
N GLU A 276 -34.85 67.69 15.34
CA GLU A 276 -35.27 69.07 15.07
C GLU A 276 -36.80 69.21 15.03
N LYS A 277 -37.51 68.23 14.47
CA LYS A 277 -38.98 68.23 14.44
C LYS A 277 -39.61 67.87 15.78
N ARG A 278 -38.92 67.15 16.66
CA ARG A 278 -39.44 66.80 17.98
C ARG A 278 -39.71 68.04 18.82
N GLU A 279 -38.78 68.99 18.87
CA GLU A 279 -39.00 70.27 19.58
C GLU A 279 -40.20 71.03 18.99
N TYR A 280 -40.31 71.08 17.66
CA TYR A 280 -41.45 71.70 16.99
C TYR A 280 -42.80 71.04 17.34
N PHE A 281 -42.85 69.70 17.43
CA PHE A 281 -44.07 68.97 17.81
C PHE A 281 -44.40 69.12 19.29
N GLU A 282 -43.39 69.15 20.16
CA GLU A 282 -43.56 69.39 21.60
C GLU A 282 -44.18 70.78 21.84
N GLU A 283 -43.67 71.82 21.17
CA GLU A 283 -44.22 73.18 21.20
C GLU A 283 -45.66 73.24 20.67
N ARG A 284 -45.94 72.54 19.55
CA ARG A 284 -47.27 72.50 18.94
C ARG A 284 -48.29 71.77 19.81
N ASN A 285 -47.89 70.68 20.48
CA ASN A 285 -48.76 69.93 21.37
C ASN A 285 -49.07 70.74 22.64
N GLN A 286 -48.09 71.41 23.24
CA GLN A 286 -48.35 72.33 24.36
C GLN A 286 -49.32 73.45 23.95
N TYR A 287 -49.16 74.02 22.76
CA TYR A 287 -50.08 75.03 22.23
C TYR A 287 -51.51 74.48 21.98
N LEU A 288 -51.63 73.22 21.54
CA LEU A 288 -52.91 72.55 21.35
C LEU A 288 -53.59 72.23 22.68
N ASP A 289 -52.84 71.73 23.67
CA ASP A 289 -53.36 71.48 25.02
C ASP A 289 -53.86 72.79 25.66
N ASP A 290 -53.11 73.89 25.55
CA ASP A 290 -53.51 75.22 26.05
C ASP A 290 -54.79 75.75 25.37
N LEU A 291 -54.96 75.48 24.07
CA LEU A 291 -56.18 75.86 23.34
C LEU A 291 -57.38 75.00 23.70
N ILE A 292 -57.20 73.67 23.82
CA ILE A 292 -58.27 72.73 24.16
C ILE A 292 -58.75 72.96 25.60
N GLU A 293 -57.83 73.16 26.54
CA GLU A 293 -58.15 73.43 27.94
C GLU A 293 -58.87 74.77 28.11
N ARG A 294 -58.48 75.80 27.34
CA ARG A 294 -59.08 77.13 27.42
C ARG A 294 -60.42 77.28 26.69
N GLU A 295 -60.63 76.64 25.54
CA GLU A 295 -61.81 76.91 24.71
C GLU A 295 -62.99 75.93 24.92
N VAL A 296 -62.75 74.67 25.24
CA VAL A 296 -63.81 73.64 25.19
C VAL A 296 -64.57 73.50 26.52
N GLY A 297 -63.90 73.54 27.67
CA GLY A 297 -64.58 73.38 28.97
C GLY A 297 -65.35 74.63 29.44
N ALA A 298 -64.68 75.79 29.38
CA ALA A 298 -65.20 77.03 29.96
C ALA A 298 -66.27 77.72 29.09
N SER A 299 -66.08 77.79 27.76
CA SER A 299 -67.02 78.52 26.88
C SER A 299 -68.35 77.78 26.67
N LEU A 300 -68.34 76.44 26.62
CA LEU A 300 -69.53 75.60 26.54
C LEU A 300 -70.38 75.68 27.81
N PHE A 301 -69.74 75.65 28.98
CA PHE A 301 -70.41 75.84 30.27
C PHE A 301 -71.08 77.21 30.36
N GLU A 302 -70.36 78.29 30.03
CA GLU A 302 -70.88 79.67 29.95
C GLU A 302 -72.08 79.77 29.01
N THR A 303 -71.99 79.20 27.81
CA THR A 303 -73.05 79.27 26.79
C THR A 303 -74.33 78.56 27.23
N PHE A 304 -74.24 77.34 27.79
CA PHE A 304 -75.42 76.62 28.28
C PHE A 304 -75.99 77.22 29.57
N LYS A 305 -75.13 77.76 30.44
CA LYS A 305 -75.56 78.50 31.63
C LYS A 305 -76.29 79.79 31.26
N HIS A 306 -75.81 80.52 30.25
CA HIS A 306 -76.46 81.72 29.72
C HIS A 306 -77.85 81.37 29.16
N ARG A 307 -77.96 80.33 28.33
CA ARG A 307 -79.24 79.85 27.77
C ARG A 307 -80.22 79.36 28.85
N LYS A 308 -79.74 78.63 29.86
CA LYS A 308 -80.56 78.26 31.04
C LYS A 308 -81.09 79.51 31.75
N THR A 309 -80.27 80.55 31.88
CA THR A 309 -80.63 81.78 32.58
C THR A 309 -81.62 82.64 31.79
N GLU A 310 -81.52 82.66 30.45
CA GLU A 310 -82.53 83.29 29.59
C GLU A 310 -83.91 82.61 29.75
N LEU A 311 -83.94 81.27 29.80
CA LEU A 311 -85.17 80.51 29.95
C LEU A 311 -85.84 80.68 31.33
N ILE A 312 -85.07 80.98 32.39
CA ILE A 312 -85.64 81.27 33.72
C ILE A 312 -86.62 82.45 33.65
N LYS A 313 -86.33 83.49 32.87
CA LYS A 313 -87.21 84.66 32.75
C LYS A 313 -88.57 84.27 32.16
N SER A 314 -88.55 83.46 31.11
CA SER A 314 -89.77 82.98 30.44
C SER A 314 -90.55 82.00 31.33
N ILE A 315 -89.86 81.10 32.04
CA ILE A 315 -90.50 80.13 32.96
C ILE A 315 -91.13 80.84 34.16
N VAL A 316 -90.48 81.86 34.71
CA VAL A 316 -91.05 82.68 35.79
C VAL A 316 -92.30 83.42 35.30
N PHE A 317 -92.27 83.95 34.08
CA PHE A 317 -93.46 84.55 33.46
C PHE A 317 -94.61 83.54 33.38
N TRP A 318 -94.38 82.35 32.83
CA TRP A 318 -95.44 81.33 32.72
C TRP A 318 -95.86 80.72 34.07
N LYS A 319 -94.94 80.61 35.04
CA LYS A 319 -95.23 80.17 36.42
C LYS A 319 -96.30 81.04 37.07
N TRP A 320 -96.24 82.35 36.83
CA TRP A 320 -97.22 83.30 37.34
C TRP A 320 -98.42 83.45 36.40
N ALA A 321 -98.24 83.33 35.09
CA ALA A 321 -99.33 83.40 34.12
C ALA A 321 -100.35 82.26 34.29
N VAL A 322 -99.93 81.03 34.62
CA VAL A 322 -100.85 79.90 34.83
C VAL A 322 -101.87 80.15 35.95
N PRO A 323 -101.50 80.51 37.20
CA PRO A 323 -102.48 80.79 38.25
C PRO A 323 -103.30 82.05 37.96
N ILE A 324 -102.71 83.09 37.34
CA ILE A 324 -103.45 84.30 36.95
C ILE A 324 -104.52 83.97 35.91
N THR A 325 -104.18 83.24 34.85
CA THR A 325 -105.12 82.82 33.82
C THR A 325 -106.16 81.85 34.36
N ALA A 326 -105.80 80.98 35.31
CA ALA A 326 -106.76 80.12 36.00
C ALA A 326 -107.78 80.93 36.80
N ILE A 327 -107.34 81.88 37.62
CA ILE A 327 -108.23 82.76 38.40
C ILE A 327 -109.09 83.60 37.45
N ALA A 328 -108.49 84.20 36.42
CA ALA A 328 -109.22 84.98 35.42
C ALA A 328 -110.27 84.13 34.69
N THR A 329 -109.96 82.88 34.36
CA THR A 329 -110.92 81.95 33.73
C THR A 329 -112.06 81.62 34.69
N ILE A 330 -111.78 81.36 35.96
CA ILE A 330 -112.80 81.11 36.99
C ILE A 330 -113.72 82.34 37.17
N VAL A 331 -113.13 83.53 37.30
CA VAL A 331 -113.89 84.80 37.42
C VAL A 331 -114.71 85.07 36.17
N TRP A 332 -114.15 84.82 34.98
CA TRP A 332 -114.85 85.02 33.71
C TRP A 332 -116.04 84.08 33.56
N ILE A 333 -115.88 82.81 33.91
CA ILE A 333 -116.97 81.84 33.98
C ILE A 333 -118.01 82.32 35.00
N PHE A 334 -117.59 82.77 36.19
CA PHE A 334 -118.50 83.29 37.19
C PHE A 334 -119.28 84.53 36.70
N VAL A 335 -118.65 85.47 36.00
CA VAL A 335 -119.34 86.65 35.43
C VAL A 335 -120.37 86.23 34.36
N LEU A 336 -120.05 85.26 33.52
CA LEU A 336 -120.96 84.79 32.48
C LEU A 336 -122.20 84.07 33.02
N PHE A 337 -122.10 83.43 34.20
CA PHE A 337 -123.18 82.61 34.76
C PHE A 337 -123.78 83.13 36.08
N GLY A 338 -123.13 84.07 36.77
CA GLY A 338 -123.39 84.41 38.18
C GLY A 338 -124.39 85.54 38.44
N ASN A 339 -124.77 86.35 37.46
CA ASN A 339 -125.72 87.45 37.64
C ASN A 339 -127.22 87.04 37.49
N GLY A 340 -127.56 85.90 38.09
CA GLY A 340 -128.75 85.74 38.93
C GLY A 340 -130.14 86.11 38.38
N ASP A 341 -130.61 85.43 37.34
CA ASP A 341 -132.02 85.05 37.23
C ASP A 341 -132.15 83.69 36.51
N LEU A 342 -132.06 82.60 37.27
CA LEU A 342 -132.06 81.23 36.76
C LEU A 342 -133.40 80.80 36.13
N ASN A 343 -134.46 81.58 36.33
CA ASN A 343 -135.78 81.30 35.78
C ASN A 343 -135.96 81.82 34.33
N GLY A 344 -135.00 82.60 33.81
CA GLY A 344 -134.98 83.11 32.44
C GLY A 344 -133.92 82.45 31.52
N LEU A 345 -133.22 81.42 32.00
CA LEU A 345 -132.11 80.81 31.26
C LEU A 345 -132.62 79.87 30.16
N SER A 346 -132.95 80.45 29.01
CA SER A 346 -133.14 79.69 27.78
C SER A 346 -131.85 78.93 27.43
N TRP A 347 -131.98 77.72 26.89
CA TRP A 347 -130.85 76.85 26.51
C TRP A 347 -129.85 77.56 25.57
N GLN A 348 -130.34 78.52 24.77
CA GLN A 348 -129.52 79.38 23.91
C GLN A 348 -128.50 80.22 24.71
N VAL A 349 -128.85 80.70 25.90
CA VAL A 349 -127.98 81.51 26.76
C VAL A 349 -126.83 80.66 27.31
N ILE A 350 -127.09 79.40 27.70
CA ILE A 350 -126.06 78.47 28.17
C ILE A 350 -125.07 78.13 27.05
N ALA A 351 -125.57 77.80 25.85
CA ALA A 351 -124.71 77.45 24.72
C ALA A 351 -123.83 78.63 24.28
N ILE A 352 -124.40 79.85 24.21
CA ILE A 352 -123.65 81.06 23.86
C ILE A 352 -122.60 81.40 24.93
N ASN A 353 -122.93 81.29 26.21
CA ASN A 353 -121.99 81.58 27.30
C ASN A 353 -120.87 80.53 27.41
N SER A 354 -121.16 79.25 27.17
CA SER A 354 -120.13 78.19 27.10
C SER A 354 -119.18 78.38 25.92
N LEU A 355 -119.69 78.75 24.74
CA LEU A 355 -118.85 79.06 23.58
C LEU A 355 -117.96 80.30 23.83
N LYS A 356 -118.48 81.31 24.56
CA LYS A 356 -117.73 82.48 25.02
C LYS A 356 -116.69 82.17 26.10
N ALA A 357 -116.82 81.05 26.81
CA ALA A 357 -115.84 80.61 27.81
C ALA A 357 -114.65 79.85 27.20
N LEU A 358 -114.79 79.29 25.99
CA LEU A 358 -113.73 78.53 25.32
C LEU A 358 -112.41 79.29 25.12
N PRO A 359 -112.41 80.57 24.70
CA PRO A 359 -111.17 81.33 24.59
C PRO A 359 -110.39 81.41 25.91
N ALA A 360 -111.10 81.54 27.05
CA ALA A 360 -110.47 81.60 28.36
C ALA A 360 -109.87 80.24 28.77
N VAL A 361 -110.60 79.14 28.58
CA VAL A 361 -110.11 77.78 28.84
C VAL A 361 -108.95 77.41 27.91
N GLY A 362 -109.01 77.82 26.63
CA GLY A 362 -107.94 77.64 25.67
C GLY A 362 -106.66 78.39 26.06
N LEU A 363 -106.78 79.64 26.54
CA LEU A 363 -105.64 80.42 27.04
C LEU A 363 -105.00 79.78 28.28
N LEU A 364 -105.80 79.22 29.19
CA LEU A 364 -105.31 78.49 30.36
C LEU A 364 -104.50 77.26 29.93
N LEU A 365 -105.08 76.41 29.07
CA LEU A 365 -104.41 75.19 28.60
C LEU A 365 -103.13 75.50 27.80
N PHE A 366 -103.16 76.56 26.98
CA PHE A 366 -101.99 77.05 26.28
C PHE A 366 -100.90 77.50 27.27
N SER A 367 -101.25 78.25 28.30
CA SER A 367 -100.31 78.74 29.32
C SER A 367 -99.66 77.58 30.09
N ILE A 368 -100.43 76.53 30.42
CA ILE A 368 -99.89 75.31 31.04
C ILE A 368 -98.91 74.60 30.10
N SER A 369 -99.27 74.44 28.81
CA SER A 369 -98.42 73.78 27.84
C SER A 369 -97.10 74.51 27.61
N GLN A 370 -97.11 75.85 27.58
CA GLN A 370 -95.87 76.64 27.44
C GLN A 370 -95.00 76.52 28.69
N TYR A 371 -95.59 76.55 29.88
CA TYR A 371 -94.86 76.35 31.13
C TYR A 371 -94.11 75.01 31.16
N VAL A 372 -94.78 73.91 30.82
CA VAL A 372 -94.18 72.56 30.80
C VAL A 372 -93.07 72.46 29.77
N LYS A 373 -93.29 73.02 28.56
CA LYS A 373 -92.29 73.01 27.49
C LYS A 373 -91.01 73.74 27.89
N GLU A 374 -91.13 74.93 28.47
CA GLU A 374 -89.97 75.71 28.87
C GLU A 374 -89.24 75.11 30.08
N ARG A 375 -89.98 74.53 31.05
CA ARG A 375 -89.44 73.79 32.19
C ARG A 375 -88.53 72.63 31.73
N ASN A 376 -89.00 71.84 30.77
CA ASN A 376 -88.23 70.71 30.25
C ASN A 376 -86.93 71.17 29.56
N PHE A 377 -86.97 72.26 28.79
CA PHE A 377 -85.75 72.82 28.21
C PHE A 377 -84.77 73.30 29.28
N GLN A 378 -85.23 73.93 30.35
CA GLN A 378 -84.36 74.38 31.43
C GLN A 378 -83.65 73.20 32.12
N GLU A 379 -84.36 72.10 32.37
CA GLU A 379 -83.80 70.91 33.01
C GLU A 379 -82.76 70.24 32.09
N GLU A 380 -83.03 70.17 30.79
CA GLU A 380 -82.09 69.60 29.81
C GLU A 380 -80.83 70.48 29.64
N TYR A 381 -80.96 71.81 29.56
CA TYR A 381 -79.80 72.70 29.50
C TYR A 381 -79.02 72.72 30.82
N ALA A 382 -79.68 72.54 31.97
CA ALA A 382 -79.01 72.38 33.25
C ALA A 382 -78.18 71.10 33.31
N PHE A 383 -78.73 70.00 32.79
CA PHE A 383 -78.00 68.74 32.67
C PHE A 383 -76.79 68.87 31.73
N LYS A 384 -76.98 69.44 30.54
CA LYS A 384 -75.88 69.67 29.58
C LYS A 384 -74.77 70.55 30.15
N SER A 385 -75.12 71.61 30.88
CA SER A 385 -74.16 72.48 31.57
C SER A 385 -73.37 71.74 32.66
N ALA A 386 -74.04 70.92 33.49
CA ALA A 386 -73.36 70.14 34.52
C ALA A 386 -72.42 69.09 33.93
N VAL A 387 -72.87 68.37 32.90
CA VAL A 387 -72.05 67.37 32.20
C VAL A 387 -70.80 68.05 31.61
N ALA A 388 -70.94 69.14 30.87
CA ALA A 388 -69.82 69.86 30.25
C ALA A 388 -68.71 70.27 31.25
N LEU A 389 -69.08 70.64 32.49
CA LEU A 389 -68.10 70.97 33.54
C LEU A 389 -67.35 69.74 34.07
N THR A 390 -67.99 68.57 34.06
CA THR A 390 -67.43 67.31 34.59
C THR A 390 -66.69 66.46 33.57
N VAL A 391 -66.92 66.63 32.26
CA VAL A 391 -66.26 65.82 31.22
C VAL A 391 -64.74 65.93 31.31
N ASN A 392 -64.20 67.14 31.50
CA ASN A 392 -62.75 67.34 31.53
C ASN A 392 -62.10 66.70 32.77
N SER A 393 -62.76 66.80 33.93
CA SER A 393 -62.26 66.23 35.18
C SER A 393 -62.32 64.69 35.21
N TYR A 394 -63.27 64.07 34.50
CA TYR A 394 -63.25 62.62 34.28
C TYR A 394 -62.19 62.21 33.25
N ALA A 395 -61.93 63.04 32.24
CA ALA A 395 -60.95 62.76 31.20
C ALA A 395 -59.52 62.78 31.76
N GLU A 396 -59.23 63.66 32.71
CA GLU A 396 -57.95 63.73 33.43
C GLU A 396 -57.63 62.52 34.31
N GLN A 397 -58.63 61.72 34.71
CA GLN A 397 -58.41 60.49 35.50
C GLN A 397 -57.99 59.28 34.65
N LEU A 398 -57.96 59.42 33.31
CA LEU A 398 -57.56 58.35 32.40
C LEU A 398 -56.05 58.45 32.13
N GLU A 399 -55.30 57.37 32.41
CA GLU A 399 -53.84 57.28 32.17
C GLU A 399 -53.46 57.26 30.68
N ASP A 400 -54.38 56.84 29.79
CA ASP A 400 -54.12 56.67 28.36
C ASP A 400 -54.72 57.82 27.54
N ALA A 401 -53.84 58.61 26.90
CA ALA A 401 -54.19 59.78 26.10
C ALA A 401 -55.18 59.45 24.97
N THR A 402 -55.09 58.25 24.39
CA THR A 402 -56.00 57.82 23.30
C THR A 402 -57.44 57.63 23.79
N ASN A 403 -57.60 57.11 25.01
CA ASN A 403 -58.90 56.89 25.63
C ASN A 403 -59.48 58.20 26.19
N LYS A 404 -58.60 59.10 26.67
CA LYS A 404 -58.95 60.46 27.07
C LYS A 404 -59.59 61.23 25.91
N ASP A 405 -58.93 61.28 24.75
CA ASP A 405 -59.43 62.02 23.58
C ASP A 405 -60.72 61.43 23.02
N LYS A 406 -60.84 60.10 23.00
CA LYS A 406 -62.07 59.42 22.57
C LYS A 406 -63.25 59.77 23.48
N MET A 407 -63.05 59.76 24.79
CA MET A 407 -64.10 60.08 25.76
C MET A 407 -64.53 61.55 25.66
N ILE A 408 -63.58 62.48 25.50
CA ILE A 408 -63.86 63.90 25.30
C ILE A 408 -64.68 64.09 24.02
N MET A 409 -64.27 63.49 22.90
CA MET A 409 -64.94 63.61 21.61
C MET A 409 -66.39 63.10 21.65
N GLU A 410 -66.62 61.92 22.24
CA GLU A 410 -67.95 61.31 22.33
C GLU A 410 -68.88 62.10 23.27
N SER A 411 -68.34 62.58 24.39
CA SER A 411 -69.08 63.40 25.35
C SER A 411 -69.47 64.76 24.76
N VAL A 412 -68.54 65.42 24.06
CA VAL A 412 -68.81 66.69 23.36
C VAL A 412 -69.85 66.47 22.24
N GLY A 413 -69.75 65.38 21.48
CA GLY A 413 -70.72 65.03 20.44
C GLY A 413 -72.16 64.91 20.96
N GLN A 414 -72.36 64.30 22.13
CA GLN A 414 -73.69 64.20 22.76
C GLN A 414 -74.20 65.53 23.33
N ILE A 415 -73.31 66.38 23.87
CA ILE A 415 -73.67 67.71 24.39
C ILE A 415 -74.23 68.61 23.28
N TYR A 416 -73.69 68.50 22.05
CA TYR A 416 -74.14 69.27 20.89
C TYR A 416 -75.41 68.73 20.19
N ALA A 417 -75.97 67.59 20.62
CA ALA A 417 -77.21 67.06 20.05
C ALA A 417 -78.43 67.98 20.33
N SER A 418 -79.24 68.23 19.29
CA SER A 418 -80.37 69.17 19.33
C SER A 418 -81.47 68.73 20.32
N PRO A 419 -82.08 69.64 21.10
CA PRO A 419 -83.15 69.33 22.06
C PRO A 419 -84.44 68.74 21.44
N ILE A 420 -84.54 68.69 20.11
CA ILE A 420 -85.79 68.40 19.38
C ILE A 420 -85.98 66.89 19.12
N HIS A 421 -84.96 66.06 19.33
CA HIS A 421 -85.04 64.61 19.05
C HIS A 421 -85.31 63.76 20.29
N HIS A 422 -86.47 63.96 20.92
CA HIS A 422 -87.17 62.92 21.67
C HIS A 422 -88.67 62.99 21.39
N LYS A 423 -89.07 62.77 20.13
CA LYS A 423 -90.45 62.41 19.76
C LYS A 423 -90.41 61.10 18.97
N SER A 424 -90.46 59.99 19.69
CA SER A 424 -90.74 58.66 19.14
C SER A 424 -91.37 57.82 20.25
N ASN A 425 -92.63 57.45 20.04
CA ASN A 425 -93.45 56.53 20.82
C ASN A 425 -93.93 56.96 22.22
N SER A 426 -95.02 57.74 22.28
CA SER A 426 -96.33 57.20 22.68
C SER A 426 -97.42 58.28 22.62
N LYS A 427 -98.59 57.86 22.14
CA LYS A 427 -99.79 58.66 21.90
C LYS A 427 -100.38 59.15 23.23
N ASN A 428 -100.48 60.47 23.43
CA ASN A 428 -101.56 61.11 24.18
C ASN A 428 -101.63 62.64 24.04
N GLU A 429 -101.36 63.18 22.83
CA GLU A 429 -101.85 64.52 22.46
C GLU A 429 -103.26 64.37 21.83
N SER A 430 -104.28 64.13 22.66
CA SER A 430 -105.67 64.06 22.17
C SER A 430 -106.75 64.56 23.14
N SER A 431 -106.40 65.28 24.21
CA SER A 431 -107.41 65.74 25.18
C SER A 431 -108.01 67.12 24.86
N ILE A 432 -107.35 67.95 24.05
CA ILE A 432 -107.77 69.34 23.81
C ILE A 432 -108.39 69.51 22.43
N SER A 433 -107.87 68.81 21.41
CA SER A 433 -108.43 68.82 20.05
C SER A 433 -109.74 68.03 19.94
N SER A 434 -109.93 67.01 20.79
CA SER A 434 -111.19 66.28 20.93
C SER A 434 -112.25 67.15 21.61
N ALA A 435 -111.90 67.82 22.71
CA ALA A 435 -112.80 68.74 23.42
C ALA A 435 -113.22 69.93 22.53
N THR A 436 -112.32 70.47 21.69
CA THR A 436 -112.69 71.52 20.72
C THR A 436 -113.52 70.99 19.56
N LYS A 437 -113.31 69.75 19.09
CA LYS A 437 -114.18 69.12 18.09
C LYS A 437 -115.59 68.85 18.64
N GLU A 438 -115.69 68.29 19.84
CA GLU A 438 -116.98 68.01 20.49
C GLU A 438 -117.76 69.30 20.77
N LEU A 439 -117.09 70.40 21.15
CA LEU A 439 -117.74 71.71 21.29
C LEU A 439 -118.16 72.34 19.96
N VAL A 440 -117.38 72.19 18.89
CA VAL A 440 -117.76 72.67 17.55
C VAL A 440 -118.93 71.89 16.98
N ASP A 441 -118.96 70.56 17.19
CA ASP A 441 -120.04 69.70 16.72
C ASP A 441 -121.32 69.91 17.55
N ALA A 442 -121.21 70.14 18.87
CA ALA A 442 -122.33 70.53 19.72
C ALA A 442 -122.93 71.89 19.29
N VAL A 443 -122.10 72.88 18.93
CA VAL A 443 -122.57 74.21 18.47
C VAL A 443 -123.22 74.16 17.08
N LYS A 444 -122.78 73.26 16.19
CA LYS A 444 -123.44 73.03 14.89
C LYS A 444 -124.78 72.33 15.00
N SER A 445 -124.96 71.45 15.98
CA SER A 445 -126.20 70.66 16.15
C SER A 445 -127.40 71.47 16.67
N VAL A 446 -127.17 72.73 17.06
CA VAL A 446 -128.05 73.45 17.98
C VAL A 446 -128.52 74.81 17.42
N LEU A 447 -128.00 75.27 16.29
CA LEU A 447 -128.51 76.44 15.55
C LEU A 447 -129.36 76.03 14.33
N PRO A 448 -130.69 76.33 14.29
CA PRO A 448 -131.61 75.93 13.22
C PRO A 448 -131.52 76.84 11.98
N SER A 449 -131.92 76.35 10.80
CA SER A 449 -132.03 77.21 9.62
C SER A 449 -133.21 78.18 9.76
N LYS A 450 -132.87 79.47 9.77
CA LYS A 450 -133.64 80.69 10.13
C LYS A 450 -133.53 81.11 11.58
#